data_AF-A0A255T0X7-F1
#
_entry.id   AF-A0A255T0X7-F1
#
_cell.length_a   1.000
_cell.length_b   1.000
_cell.length_c   1.000
_cell.angle_alpha   90.00
_cell.angle_beta   90.00
_cell.angle_gamma   90.00
#
_symmetry.space_group_name_H-M   'P 1'
#
loop_
_entity.id
_entity.type
_entity.pdbx_description
1 polymer ?
#
loop_
_entity_poly.entity_id
_entity_poly.type
_entity_poly.pdbx_seq_one_letter_code
_entity_poly.pdbx_strand_id
1 'polypeptide(L)'
;MKKFIPNMLAVLSVLFITLVFLPQTAMAKAWKAYVVEDDSTLTFYYDAKWDTRSRTTYYDIDDKRTDDREIPAWAGSSTTTPNDRVTKVVFDSSFKAYKPTSTRNWFLDCTKVVSFEGMENLCTDSVTNMFRMFCGCESLKTIDVSYFNTAKVRYMEYMFAACSKLTTIYCDEDWDDGNNRGAYMFNACNSLKGIAHYKDYEWNEEMANAATGYFTSKAYVVVNDGTLTFYYGTDRATRTGSKYGIYETWPIEGLEDCPIWTIQYDIKKVVFDKSFQVFKPTTTKKWFSGFGNLSSILGEENLCTDRVTTMNGMFQNCSSLPFINMVNFNTSNVTDMSAMFFGCSSLTRLNVSNFDVSKVTNMSEMFYGCKALINIFCNDDWNSSVLQEDDRMFSGCENLRGEESYTSLKTDASMANPTSGYFKNTLYVLYYENTLTFYNDDSKGGWLRPGKAYFFDENLPYTESPAWLEQIG
;
A
#
# COMPACT_ATOMS: atom_id res chain seq x y z
N MET A 1 -9.77 -83.18 14.23
CA MET A 1 -10.15 -81.78 14.51
C MET A 1 -8.90 -81.01 14.94
N LYS A 2 -8.61 -79.87 14.28
CA LYS A 2 -7.56 -78.85 14.60
C LYS A 2 -6.11 -79.35 14.40
N LYS A 3 -5.26 -78.90 13.45
CA LYS A 3 -4.91 -77.59 12.84
C LYS A 3 -4.18 -76.63 13.80
N PHE A 4 -2.95 -76.25 13.40
CA PHE A 4 -1.99 -75.23 13.90
C PHE A 4 -1.15 -75.64 15.12
N ILE A 5 0.18 -75.56 15.16
CA ILE A 5 1.10 -74.47 14.73
C ILE A 5 2.48 -75.04 14.26
N PRO A 6 3.03 -74.62 13.10
CA PRO A 6 4.45 -74.75 12.79
C PRO A 6 5.24 -73.46 13.11
N ASN A 7 6.56 -73.61 13.30
CA ASN A 7 7.59 -72.56 13.16
C ASN A 7 7.73 -71.47 14.25
N MET A 8 8.05 -71.86 15.48
CA MET A 8 8.59 -70.95 16.49
C MET A 8 10.11 -70.69 16.37
N LEU A 9 10.82 -71.43 15.50
CA LEU A 9 12.28 -71.32 15.29
C LEU A 9 12.71 -70.52 14.05
N ALA A 10 11.79 -70.22 13.12
CA ALA A 10 12.07 -69.37 11.96
C ALA A 10 11.83 -67.87 12.22
N VAL A 11 11.19 -67.51 13.33
CA VAL A 11 10.85 -66.12 13.68
C VAL A 11 11.96 -65.43 14.49
N LEU A 12 12.82 -66.20 15.18
CA LEU A 12 13.91 -65.64 16.00
C LEU A 12 15.16 -65.23 15.20
N SER A 13 15.39 -65.82 14.02
CA SER A 13 16.53 -65.46 13.15
C SER A 13 16.24 -64.34 12.16
N VAL A 14 14.97 -63.97 11.95
CA VAL A 14 14.57 -62.81 11.11
C VAL A 14 14.42 -61.52 11.94
N LEU A 15 14.19 -61.65 13.25
CA LEU A 15 14.14 -60.48 14.17
C LEU A 15 15.51 -59.89 14.52
N PHE A 16 16.62 -60.61 14.31
CA PHE A 16 17.97 -60.09 14.61
C PHE A 16 18.69 -59.47 13.40
N ILE A 17 18.21 -59.68 12.18
CA ILE A 17 18.86 -59.15 10.96
C ILE A 17 18.11 -57.94 10.38
N THR A 18 16.88 -57.67 10.81
CA THR A 18 16.13 -56.44 10.43
C THR A 18 16.36 -55.25 11.37
N LEU A 19 17.08 -55.45 12.49
CA LEU A 19 17.42 -54.41 13.46
C LEU A 19 18.78 -53.74 13.22
N VAL A 20 19.54 -54.15 12.18
CA VAL A 20 20.90 -53.65 11.89
C VAL A 20 20.97 -52.75 10.64
N PHE A 21 19.87 -52.59 9.90
CA PHE A 21 19.82 -51.70 8.72
C PHE A 21 18.50 -50.92 8.61
N LEU A 22 18.01 -50.34 9.71
CA LEU A 22 17.28 -49.09 9.53
C LEU A 22 18.34 -48.03 9.19
N PRO A 23 18.22 -47.27 8.09
CA PRO A 23 18.98 -46.04 7.98
C PRO A 23 18.68 -45.30 9.28
N GLN A 24 19.70 -44.77 9.96
CA GLN A 24 19.47 -43.72 10.93
C GLN A 24 18.70 -42.64 10.16
N THR A 25 17.36 -42.68 10.25
CA THR A 25 16.52 -41.55 9.93
C THR A 25 17.08 -40.49 10.84
N ALA A 26 17.81 -39.52 10.28
CA ALA A 26 18.21 -38.33 11.01
C ALA A 26 16.95 -37.88 11.75
N MET A 27 16.93 -38.03 13.08
CA MET A 27 15.76 -37.64 13.87
C MET A 27 15.48 -36.20 13.48
N ALA A 28 14.31 -35.93 12.89
CA ALA A 28 13.97 -34.58 12.51
C ALA A 28 14.07 -33.73 13.77
N LYS A 29 14.98 -32.75 13.77
CA LYS A 29 15.20 -31.86 14.92
C LYS A 29 13.85 -31.22 15.28
N ALA A 30 13.57 -31.17 16.58
CA ALA A 30 12.35 -30.54 17.08
C ALA A 30 12.35 -29.06 16.68
N TRP A 31 11.19 -28.59 16.20
CA TRP A 31 10.97 -27.17 15.95
C TRP A 31 10.95 -26.44 17.28
N LYS A 32 11.58 -25.27 17.31
CA LYS A 32 11.58 -24.37 18.46
C LYS A 32 11.24 -22.96 18.01
N ALA A 33 10.58 -22.21 18.87
CA ALA A 33 10.44 -20.78 18.69
C ALA A 33 11.59 -20.10 19.43
N TYR A 34 12.26 -19.16 18.76
CA TYR A 34 13.47 -18.54 19.30
C TYR A 34 13.73 -17.20 18.61
N VAL A 35 14.58 -16.40 19.25
CA VAL A 35 14.96 -15.07 18.78
C VAL A 35 16.47 -15.02 18.58
N VAL A 36 16.90 -14.46 17.46
CA VAL A 36 18.31 -14.15 17.18
C VAL A 36 18.49 -12.65 17.16
N GLU A 37 19.49 -12.13 17.88
CA GLU A 37 19.89 -10.73 17.82
C GLU A 37 21.21 -10.61 17.06
N ASP A 38 21.17 -10.17 15.80
CA ASP A 38 22.33 -9.79 14.98
C ASP A 38 22.14 -8.37 14.42
N ASP A 39 23.23 -7.63 14.22
CA ASP A 39 23.23 -6.33 13.52
C ASP A 39 22.10 -5.37 13.94
N SER A 40 21.86 -5.25 15.26
CA SER A 40 20.79 -4.42 15.84
C SER A 40 19.36 -4.82 15.43
N THR A 41 19.17 -6.07 15.02
CA THR A 41 17.91 -6.66 14.57
C THR A 41 17.56 -7.86 15.44
N LEU A 42 16.31 -7.91 15.93
CA LEU A 42 15.74 -9.12 16.53
C LEU A 42 14.96 -9.88 15.47
N THR A 43 15.36 -11.11 15.14
CA THR A 43 14.63 -11.97 14.22
C THR A 43 14.01 -13.16 14.95
N PHE A 44 12.69 -13.29 14.83
CA PHE A 44 11.88 -14.36 15.42
C PHE A 44 11.72 -15.50 14.41
N TYR A 45 12.07 -16.72 14.83
CA TYR A 45 12.00 -17.94 14.01
C TYR A 45 11.19 -19.04 14.70
N TYR A 46 10.56 -19.90 13.90
CA TYR A 46 9.96 -21.14 14.39
C TYR A 46 10.30 -22.30 13.46
N ASP A 47 11.45 -22.95 13.70
CA ASP A 47 11.86 -24.12 12.93
C ASP A 47 12.95 -24.95 13.66
N ALA A 48 13.55 -25.89 12.92
CA ALA A 48 14.55 -26.83 13.40
C ALA A 48 16.02 -26.39 13.17
N LYS A 49 16.27 -25.12 12.82
CA LYS A 49 17.61 -24.58 12.48
C LYS A 49 18.22 -23.72 13.61
N TRP A 50 17.68 -23.80 14.81
CA TRP A 50 18.09 -23.01 15.97
C TRP A 50 19.57 -23.17 16.36
N ASP A 51 20.17 -24.34 16.11
CA ASP A 51 21.59 -24.60 16.40
C ASP A 51 22.53 -24.37 15.20
N THR A 52 22.00 -24.08 14.01
CA THR A 52 22.79 -23.85 12.78
C THR A 52 22.77 -22.40 12.31
N ARG A 53 21.85 -21.57 12.81
CA ARG A 53 21.78 -20.12 12.50
C ARG A 53 22.80 -19.25 13.27
N SER A 54 23.78 -19.83 13.97
CA SER A 54 24.63 -19.07 14.89
C SER A 54 25.57 -18.07 14.18
N ARG A 55 25.37 -16.77 14.40
CA ARG A 55 26.45 -15.76 14.29
C ARG A 55 26.51 -14.71 15.40
N THR A 56 25.55 -14.61 16.33
CA THR A 56 25.56 -13.64 17.45
C THR A 56 24.76 -14.13 18.67
N THR A 57 23.82 -13.36 19.23
CA THR A 57 23.10 -13.66 20.48
C THR A 57 21.82 -14.45 20.21
N TYR A 58 21.57 -15.49 21.01
CA TYR A 58 20.42 -16.38 20.89
C TYR A 58 19.58 -16.33 22.16
N TYR A 59 18.25 -16.33 22.00
CA TYR A 59 17.27 -16.45 23.06
C TYR A 59 16.26 -17.54 22.71
N ASP A 60 16.00 -18.47 23.63
CA ASP A 60 14.77 -19.27 23.56
C ASP A 60 13.58 -18.32 23.79
N ILE A 61 12.42 -18.59 23.17
CA ILE A 61 11.25 -17.70 23.27
C ILE A 61 10.78 -17.55 24.73
N ASP A 62 11.07 -18.54 25.57
CA ASP A 62 10.70 -18.53 26.98
C ASP A 62 11.77 -17.91 27.89
N ASP A 63 12.95 -17.56 27.38
CA ASP A 63 14.03 -16.97 28.16
C ASP A 63 13.60 -15.64 28.80
N LYS A 64 13.98 -15.45 30.06
CA LYS A 64 13.64 -14.28 30.88
C LYS A 64 14.89 -13.54 31.33
N ARG A 65 14.76 -12.25 31.59
CA ARG A 65 15.85 -11.48 32.21
C ARG A 65 16.18 -12.02 33.59
N THR A 66 17.42 -11.80 34.01
CA THR A 66 17.91 -12.24 35.32
C THR A 66 17.43 -11.35 36.46
N ASP A 67 17.17 -10.07 36.18
CA ASP A 67 16.72 -9.05 37.12
C ASP A 67 15.19 -8.94 37.25
N ASP A 68 14.43 -9.33 36.23
CA ASP A 68 12.97 -9.46 36.27
C ASP A 68 12.50 -10.64 35.40
N ARG A 69 11.92 -11.66 36.04
CA ARG A 69 11.50 -12.90 35.37
C ARG A 69 10.19 -12.78 34.60
N GLU A 70 9.49 -11.65 34.69
CA GLU A 70 8.29 -11.36 33.90
C GLU A 70 8.61 -10.73 32.54
N ILE A 71 9.88 -10.38 32.30
CA ILE A 71 10.34 -9.71 31.08
C ILE A 71 11.17 -10.69 30.23
N PRO A 72 10.89 -10.83 28.92
CA PRO A 72 11.72 -11.62 28.02
C PRO A 72 13.18 -11.17 28.00
N ALA A 73 14.10 -12.12 27.87
CA ALA A 73 15.54 -11.86 27.98
C ALA A 73 16.07 -10.87 26.91
N TRP A 74 15.38 -10.73 25.78
CA TRP A 74 15.72 -9.80 24.70
C TRP A 74 15.16 -8.38 24.89
N ALA A 75 14.23 -8.17 25.82
CA ALA A 75 13.58 -6.87 26.03
C ALA A 75 14.36 -5.98 27.03
N GLY A 76 14.05 -4.69 27.03
CA GLY A 76 14.53 -3.71 27.99
C GLY A 76 13.75 -3.73 29.31
N SER A 77 14.17 -2.86 30.23
CA SER A 77 13.47 -2.60 31.48
C SER A 77 13.62 -1.13 31.91
N SER A 78 12.50 -0.53 32.26
CA SER A 78 12.38 0.85 32.77
C SER A 78 12.85 1.00 34.21
N THR A 79 12.97 -0.11 34.95
CA THR A 79 13.45 -0.09 36.34
C THR A 79 14.94 -0.37 36.47
N THR A 80 15.56 -0.95 35.44
CA THR A 80 16.98 -1.31 35.44
C THR A 80 17.70 -0.79 34.19
N THR A 81 17.63 -1.53 33.08
CA THR A 81 18.37 -1.23 31.86
C THR A 81 17.48 -1.37 30.62
N PRO A 82 17.25 -0.28 29.85
CA PRO A 82 16.51 -0.35 28.59
C PRO A 82 17.30 -1.14 27.54
N ASN A 83 16.61 -1.65 26.51
CA ASN A 83 17.26 -2.17 25.31
C ASN A 83 17.39 -1.05 24.28
N ASP A 84 18.55 -0.39 24.26
CA ASP A 84 18.85 0.69 23.33
C ASP A 84 19.71 0.24 22.14
N ARG A 85 19.89 -1.07 21.97
CA ARG A 85 20.73 -1.66 20.91
C ARG A 85 19.91 -2.01 19.67
N VAL A 86 18.71 -2.57 19.89
CA VAL A 86 17.87 -3.05 18.80
C VAL A 86 17.17 -1.87 18.12
N THR A 87 17.24 -1.84 16.79
CA THR A 87 16.62 -0.83 15.93
C THR A 87 15.53 -1.41 15.03
N LYS A 88 15.57 -2.72 14.77
CA LYS A 88 14.65 -3.41 13.87
C LYS A 88 14.19 -4.74 14.47
N VAL A 89 12.95 -5.11 14.21
CA VAL A 89 12.40 -6.43 14.56
C VAL A 89 11.87 -7.09 13.30
N VAL A 90 12.12 -8.39 13.14
CA VAL A 90 11.68 -9.19 11.99
C VAL A 90 10.99 -10.45 12.49
N PHE A 91 9.78 -10.72 11.99
CA PHE A 91 9.13 -12.02 12.13
C PHE A 91 9.30 -12.79 10.83
N ASP A 92 10.18 -13.79 10.85
CA ASP A 92 10.42 -14.65 9.70
C ASP A 92 9.13 -15.41 9.32
N SER A 93 8.96 -15.73 8.04
CA SER A 93 7.81 -16.50 7.54
C SER A 93 7.54 -17.80 8.31
N SER A 94 8.59 -18.44 8.84
CA SER A 94 8.48 -19.64 9.69
C SER A 94 7.71 -19.38 10.98
N PHE A 95 7.79 -18.16 11.53
CA PHE A 95 7.16 -17.80 12.81
C PHE A 95 5.63 -17.85 12.77
N LYS A 96 5.03 -17.78 11.57
CA LYS A 96 3.58 -17.89 11.38
C LYS A 96 2.97 -19.17 11.96
N ALA A 97 3.74 -20.24 12.04
CA ALA A 97 3.30 -21.51 12.61
C ALA A 97 3.42 -21.57 14.14
N TYR A 98 4.12 -20.64 14.78
CA TYR A 98 4.17 -20.52 16.23
C TYR A 98 2.94 -19.78 16.76
N LYS A 99 2.33 -20.30 17.84
CA LYS A 99 1.10 -19.78 18.42
C LYS A 99 1.34 -19.38 19.88
N PRO A 100 1.88 -18.18 20.15
CA PRO A 100 2.08 -17.71 21.51
C PRO A 100 0.74 -17.59 22.24
N THR A 101 0.75 -17.87 23.54
CA THR A 101 -0.39 -17.62 24.44
C THR A 101 -0.29 -16.26 25.14
N SER A 102 0.89 -15.64 25.12
CA SER A 102 1.21 -14.34 25.70
C SER A 102 2.32 -13.66 24.90
N THR A 103 2.20 -12.36 24.68
CA THR A 103 3.24 -11.47 24.13
C THR A 103 3.63 -10.37 25.12
N ARG A 104 3.33 -10.58 26.41
CA ARG A 104 3.64 -9.66 27.50
C ARG A 104 5.12 -9.24 27.46
N ASN A 105 5.34 -7.92 27.53
CA ASN A 105 6.66 -7.28 27.58
C ASN A 105 7.61 -7.61 26.40
N TRP A 106 7.15 -8.17 25.28
CA TRP A 106 8.04 -8.62 24.19
C TRP A 106 8.97 -7.53 23.64
N PHE A 107 8.56 -6.27 23.63
CA PHE A 107 9.37 -5.14 23.18
C PHE A 107 9.43 -4.02 24.21
N LEU A 108 9.25 -4.36 25.50
CA LEU A 108 9.32 -3.41 26.59
C LEU A 108 10.67 -2.68 26.59
N ASP A 109 10.64 -1.35 26.61
CA ASP A 109 11.78 -0.45 26.68
C ASP A 109 12.87 -0.75 25.62
N CYS A 110 12.45 -1.24 24.44
CA CYS A 110 13.27 -1.29 23.24
C CYS A 110 13.32 0.10 22.58
N THR A 111 14.04 1.02 23.22
CA THR A 111 13.92 2.48 22.99
C THR A 111 14.38 2.96 21.61
N LYS A 112 15.26 2.21 20.94
CA LYS A 112 15.76 2.54 19.60
C LYS A 112 15.07 1.80 18.45
N VAL A 113 14.06 0.96 18.72
CA VAL A 113 13.31 0.27 17.65
C VAL A 113 12.55 1.30 16.81
N VAL A 114 12.75 1.23 15.49
CA VAL A 114 12.12 2.10 14.49
C VAL A 114 11.23 1.35 13.51
N SER A 115 11.40 0.03 13.35
CA SER A 115 10.63 -0.77 12.40
C SER A 115 10.37 -2.20 12.87
N PHE A 116 9.23 -2.73 12.43
CA PHE A 116 8.85 -4.13 12.50
C PHE A 116 8.56 -4.63 11.09
N GLU A 117 9.14 -5.76 10.70
CA GLU A 117 8.93 -6.41 9.39
C GLU A 117 8.33 -7.81 9.58
N GLY A 118 7.45 -8.22 8.65
CA GLY A 118 6.80 -9.53 8.70
C GLY A 118 5.75 -9.67 9.81
N MET A 119 5.15 -8.57 10.30
CA MET A 119 4.19 -8.60 11.41
C MET A 119 3.00 -9.55 11.17
N GLU A 120 2.62 -9.78 9.91
CA GLU A 120 1.63 -10.78 9.48
C GLU A 120 2.01 -12.24 9.81
N ASN A 121 3.29 -12.50 10.16
CA ASN A 121 3.80 -13.79 10.61
C ASN A 121 3.70 -13.95 12.13
N LEU A 122 3.27 -12.94 12.89
CA LEU A 122 2.96 -13.09 14.31
C LEU A 122 1.50 -13.54 14.50
N CYS A 123 1.28 -14.84 14.67
CA CYS A 123 -0.06 -15.38 14.94
C CYS A 123 -0.54 -15.00 16.35
N THR A 124 -1.59 -14.19 16.44
CA THR A 124 -2.14 -13.68 17.73
C THR A 124 -3.45 -14.35 18.14
N ASP A 125 -3.97 -15.30 17.35
CA ASP A 125 -5.26 -15.99 17.57
C ASP A 125 -5.42 -16.68 18.94
N SER A 126 -4.31 -16.96 19.62
CA SER A 126 -4.28 -17.64 20.93
C SER A 126 -3.73 -16.75 22.05
N VAL A 127 -3.36 -15.50 21.75
CA VAL A 127 -2.78 -14.58 22.72
C VAL A 127 -3.87 -14.07 23.66
N THR A 128 -3.61 -14.17 24.96
CA THR A 128 -4.50 -13.68 26.01
C THR A 128 -3.94 -12.45 26.74
N ASN A 129 -2.64 -12.18 26.59
CA ASN A 129 -1.93 -11.13 27.32
C ASN A 129 -0.96 -10.39 26.40
N MET A 130 -1.21 -9.10 26.19
CA MET A 130 -0.38 -8.14 25.45
C MET A 130 0.11 -6.99 26.33
N PHE A 131 0.10 -7.17 27.66
CA PHE A 131 0.53 -6.16 28.64
C PHE A 131 1.92 -5.63 28.28
N ARG A 132 2.04 -4.30 28.12
CA ARG A 132 3.28 -3.58 27.80
C ARG A 132 4.05 -4.12 26.57
N MET A 133 3.37 -4.74 25.61
CA MET A 133 4.03 -5.38 24.47
C MET A 133 4.99 -4.43 23.72
N PHE A 134 4.61 -3.17 23.51
CA PHE A 134 5.43 -2.14 22.84
C PHE A 134 5.76 -0.95 23.75
N CYS A 135 5.55 -1.08 25.07
CA CYS A 135 5.76 0.02 26.01
C CYS A 135 7.22 0.50 25.96
N GLY A 136 7.45 1.81 25.84
CA GLY A 136 8.81 2.39 25.85
C GLY A 136 9.56 2.28 24.52
N CYS A 137 8.90 1.93 23.42
CA CYS A 137 9.49 2.03 22.07
C CYS A 137 9.56 3.50 21.60
N GLU A 138 10.37 4.32 22.26
CA GLU A 138 10.43 5.78 22.10
C GLU A 138 10.78 6.26 20.68
N SER A 139 11.51 5.46 19.91
CA SER A 139 11.92 5.79 18.54
C SER A 139 10.91 5.38 17.47
N LEU A 140 9.91 4.58 17.81
CA LEU A 140 8.92 4.04 16.88
C LEU A 140 7.98 5.15 16.41
N LYS A 141 7.86 5.33 15.09
CA LYS A 141 6.98 6.35 14.49
C LYS A 141 5.66 5.78 13.98
N THR A 142 5.69 4.54 13.53
CA THR A 142 4.55 3.86 12.93
C THR A 142 4.60 2.40 13.32
N ILE A 143 3.45 1.83 13.62
CA ILE A 143 3.29 0.38 13.78
C ILE A 143 2.02 -0.09 13.08
N ASP A 144 2.10 -1.26 12.47
CA ASP A 144 0.99 -1.90 11.78
C ASP A 144 0.55 -3.13 12.57
N VAL A 145 -0.54 -2.99 13.32
CA VAL A 145 -1.16 -4.08 14.09
C VAL A 145 -2.43 -4.59 13.40
N SER A 146 -2.63 -4.30 12.11
CA SER A 146 -3.82 -4.74 11.36
C SER A 146 -3.92 -6.27 11.23
N TYR A 147 -2.84 -7.00 11.49
CA TYR A 147 -2.81 -8.46 11.46
C TYR A 147 -3.15 -9.10 12.81
N PHE A 148 -3.40 -8.30 13.85
CA PHE A 148 -3.63 -8.82 15.19
C PHE A 148 -5.09 -9.20 15.39
N ASN A 149 -5.32 -10.45 15.78
CA ASN A 149 -6.59 -10.92 16.29
C ASN A 149 -6.61 -10.73 17.81
N THR A 150 -7.39 -9.78 18.31
CA THR A 150 -7.43 -9.44 19.73
C THR A 150 -8.63 -10.04 20.48
N ALA A 151 -9.48 -10.82 19.83
CA ALA A 151 -10.73 -11.35 20.41
C ALA A 151 -10.53 -12.17 21.71
N LYS A 152 -9.36 -12.81 21.87
CA LYS A 152 -8.99 -13.59 23.06
C LYS A 152 -8.11 -12.85 24.06
N VAL A 153 -7.65 -11.64 23.73
CA VAL A 153 -6.86 -10.83 24.64
C VAL A 153 -7.74 -10.44 25.84
N ARG A 154 -7.12 -10.35 27.02
CA ARG A 154 -7.77 -9.94 28.28
C ARG A 154 -6.99 -8.85 29.01
N TYR A 155 -5.67 -8.78 28.76
CA TYR A 155 -4.75 -7.81 29.35
C TYR A 155 -4.01 -7.07 28.24
N MET A 156 -4.20 -5.75 28.17
CA MET A 156 -3.63 -4.89 27.14
C MET A 156 -3.16 -3.56 27.76
N GLU A 157 -3.03 -3.49 29.09
CA GLU A 157 -2.61 -2.29 29.77
C GLU A 157 -1.21 -1.86 29.29
N TYR A 158 -1.04 -0.55 29.12
CA TYR A 158 0.21 0.07 28.70
C TYR A 158 0.79 -0.44 27.36
N MET A 159 0.00 -1.08 26.49
CA MET A 159 0.52 -1.74 25.28
C MET A 159 1.43 -0.84 24.44
N PHE A 160 1.10 0.44 24.28
CA PHE A 160 1.90 1.44 23.54
C PHE A 160 2.46 2.56 24.43
N ALA A 161 2.36 2.45 25.77
CA ALA A 161 2.71 3.55 26.65
C ALA A 161 4.18 4.00 26.45
N ALA A 162 4.45 5.29 26.60
CA ALA A 162 5.75 5.92 26.41
C ALA A 162 6.36 5.80 25.00
N CYS A 163 5.58 5.41 23.99
CA CYS A 163 5.99 5.52 22.58
C CYS A 163 5.90 6.98 22.10
N SER A 164 6.78 7.84 22.61
CA SER A 164 6.67 9.30 22.50
C SER A 164 6.72 9.85 21.06
N LYS A 165 7.34 9.13 20.12
CA LYS A 165 7.40 9.50 18.68
C LYS A 165 6.37 8.77 17.82
N LEU A 166 5.52 7.92 18.40
CA LEU A 166 4.52 7.16 17.65
C LEU A 166 3.45 8.10 17.14
N THR A 167 3.36 8.19 15.82
CA THR A 167 2.41 9.05 15.10
C THR A 167 1.23 8.29 14.54
N THR A 168 1.43 7.02 14.17
CA THR A 168 0.43 6.23 13.43
C THR A 168 0.41 4.79 13.94
N ILE A 169 -0.78 4.30 14.24
CA ILE A 169 -1.03 2.89 14.59
C ILE A 169 -2.07 2.39 13.62
N TYR A 170 -1.69 1.52 12.70
CA TYR A 170 -2.66 0.92 11.78
C TYR A 170 -3.35 -0.29 12.41
N CYS A 171 -4.66 -0.40 12.23
CA CYS A 171 -5.45 -1.55 12.69
C CYS A 171 -6.43 -2.02 11.60
N ASP A 172 -7.03 -3.19 11.81
CA ASP A 172 -8.15 -3.71 11.01
C ASP A 172 -9.43 -3.83 11.89
N GLU A 173 -10.57 -4.21 11.30
CA GLU A 173 -11.86 -4.35 12.01
C GLU A 173 -11.87 -5.40 13.13
N ASP A 174 -10.94 -6.37 13.08
CA ASP A 174 -10.82 -7.45 14.07
C ASP A 174 -10.24 -6.98 15.42
N TRP A 175 -9.92 -5.69 15.55
CA TRP A 175 -9.51 -5.10 16.83
C TRP A 175 -10.71 -4.97 17.77
N ASP A 176 -10.98 -6.04 18.51
CA ASP A 176 -11.98 -6.09 19.58
C ASP A 176 -11.42 -5.43 20.86
N ASP A 177 -12.00 -4.29 21.23
CA ASP A 177 -11.73 -3.57 22.49
C ASP A 177 -12.60 -4.07 23.66
N GLY A 178 -13.61 -4.90 23.38
CA GLY A 178 -14.82 -5.11 24.19
C GLY A 178 -14.70 -6.00 25.44
N ASN A 179 -13.50 -6.29 25.95
CA ASN A 179 -13.34 -6.91 27.28
C ASN A 179 -11.92 -6.75 27.88
N ASN A 180 -11.13 -5.82 27.34
CA ASN A 180 -9.72 -5.69 27.67
C ASN A 180 -9.52 -4.68 28.81
N ARG A 181 -8.77 -5.07 29.84
CA ARG A 181 -8.18 -4.07 30.75
C ARG A 181 -7.08 -3.37 29.97
N GLY A 182 -7.38 -2.29 29.26
CA GLY A 182 -6.42 -1.53 28.46
C GLY A 182 -6.02 -0.20 29.07
N ALA A 183 -6.11 -0.08 30.40
CA ALA A 183 -5.73 1.12 31.10
C ALA A 183 -4.32 1.59 30.69
N TYR A 184 -4.17 2.89 30.48
CA TYR A 184 -2.92 3.55 30.11
C TYR A 184 -2.29 3.08 28.78
N MET A 185 -3.07 2.44 27.90
CA MET A 185 -2.59 1.94 26.59
C MET A 185 -1.74 2.95 25.82
N PHE A 186 -2.15 4.22 25.79
CA PHE A 186 -1.49 5.29 25.04
C PHE A 186 -0.82 6.34 25.93
N ASN A 187 -0.63 6.05 27.22
CA ASN A 187 -0.05 7.03 28.14
C ASN A 187 1.31 7.53 27.63
N ALA A 188 1.51 8.85 27.60
CA ALA A 188 2.71 9.52 27.08
C ALA A 188 3.01 9.31 25.58
N CYS A 189 2.01 8.95 24.77
CA CYS A 189 2.13 8.88 23.30
C CYS A 189 1.85 10.23 22.64
N ASN A 190 2.60 11.26 23.04
CA ASN A 190 2.30 12.66 22.75
C ASN A 190 2.30 13.04 21.25
N SER A 191 2.80 12.16 20.37
CA SER A 191 2.88 12.39 18.93
C SER A 191 1.75 11.76 18.12
N LEU A 192 0.79 11.06 18.72
CA LEU A 192 -0.27 10.35 17.99
C LEU A 192 -1.16 11.31 17.18
N LYS A 193 -1.41 10.94 15.92
CA LYS A 193 -2.17 11.71 14.93
C LYS A 193 -3.31 10.89 14.33
N GLY A 194 -4.03 10.12 15.15
CA GLY A 194 -5.26 9.46 14.70
C GLY A 194 -6.36 10.48 14.37
N ILE A 195 -7.61 10.02 14.26
CA ILE A 195 -8.74 10.94 14.05
C ILE A 195 -8.86 11.93 15.23
N ALA A 196 -8.61 11.46 16.45
CA ALA A 196 -8.47 12.31 17.61
C ALA A 196 -7.02 12.83 17.74
N HIS A 197 -6.88 14.12 18.04
CA HIS A 197 -5.62 14.65 18.58
C HIS A 197 -5.37 14.07 19.96
N TYR A 198 -4.12 13.67 20.23
CA TYR A 198 -3.73 13.13 21.53
C TYR A 198 -4.07 14.10 22.68
N LYS A 199 -4.63 13.54 23.76
CA LYS A 199 -4.86 14.22 25.04
C LYS A 199 -4.28 13.39 26.18
N ASP A 200 -3.69 14.06 27.15
CA ASP A 200 -3.02 13.47 28.32
C ASP A 200 -3.97 12.87 29.38
N TYR A 201 -5.28 12.86 29.09
CA TYR A 201 -6.33 12.23 29.91
C TYR A 201 -7.18 11.21 29.15
N GLU A 202 -7.03 11.07 27.83
CA GLU A 202 -7.70 10.06 27.00
C GLU A 202 -6.64 9.04 26.53
N TRP A 203 -6.22 8.14 27.43
CA TRP A 203 -5.11 7.20 27.17
C TRP A 203 -5.48 5.73 27.32
N ASN A 204 -6.75 5.42 27.55
CA ASN A 204 -7.28 4.07 27.75
C ASN A 204 -7.61 3.38 26.41
N GLU A 205 -8.12 2.15 26.51
CA GLU A 205 -8.54 1.31 25.39
C GLU A 205 -9.63 1.93 24.50
N GLU A 206 -10.46 2.84 25.02
CA GLU A 206 -11.52 3.49 24.24
C GLU A 206 -10.94 4.29 23.07
N MET A 207 -9.68 4.73 23.19
CA MET A 207 -8.95 5.42 22.13
C MET A 207 -8.29 4.46 21.12
N ALA A 208 -8.36 3.14 21.32
CA ALA A 208 -7.87 2.13 20.38
C ALA A 208 -8.88 1.87 19.25
N ASN A 209 -9.38 2.95 18.65
CA ASN A 209 -10.49 2.92 17.70
C ASN A 209 -10.14 3.76 16.46
N ALA A 210 -10.30 3.20 15.26
CA ALA A 210 -9.93 3.90 14.04
C ALA A 210 -10.92 4.99 13.60
N ALA A 211 -12.16 4.95 14.11
CA ALA A 211 -13.21 5.92 13.77
C ALA A 211 -13.26 7.10 14.76
N THR A 212 -12.82 6.91 15.99
CA THR A 212 -12.97 7.91 17.08
C THR A 212 -11.70 8.18 17.87
N GLY A 213 -10.70 7.30 17.80
CA GLY A 213 -9.52 7.34 18.65
C GLY A 213 -8.21 7.60 17.87
N TYR A 214 -7.15 6.94 18.33
CA TYR A 214 -5.78 7.13 17.84
C TYR A 214 -5.36 6.15 16.75
N PHE A 215 -6.16 5.11 16.50
CA PHE A 215 -5.87 4.17 15.44
C PHE A 215 -6.17 4.78 14.07
N THR A 216 -5.49 4.27 13.05
CA THR A 216 -5.54 4.74 11.67
C THR A 216 -6.01 3.61 10.78
N SER A 217 -7.09 3.84 10.02
CA SER A 217 -7.53 2.87 9.01
C SER A 217 -6.51 2.75 7.87
N LYS A 218 -6.56 1.64 7.14
CA LYS A 218 -5.71 1.40 5.98
C LYS A 218 -6.49 1.60 4.69
N ALA A 219 -5.78 2.09 3.67
CA ALA A 219 -6.26 1.98 2.30
C ALA A 219 -5.95 0.59 1.75
N TYR A 220 -6.90 0.04 1.02
CA TYR A 220 -6.79 -1.26 0.38
C TYR A 220 -7.63 -1.28 -0.90
N VAL A 221 -7.38 -2.27 -1.74
CA VAL A 221 -8.14 -2.54 -2.94
C VAL A 221 -8.77 -3.92 -2.88
N VAL A 222 -9.94 -4.05 -3.49
CA VAL A 222 -10.65 -5.33 -3.62
C VAL A 222 -10.98 -5.56 -5.08
N VAL A 223 -10.68 -6.75 -5.59
CA VAL A 223 -11.03 -7.20 -6.93
C VAL A 223 -12.19 -8.19 -6.85
N ASN A 224 -13.30 -7.84 -7.50
CA ASN A 224 -14.47 -8.69 -7.68
C ASN A 224 -14.94 -8.60 -9.14
N ASP A 225 -15.08 -9.74 -9.82
CA ASP A 225 -15.73 -9.85 -11.13
C ASP A 225 -15.24 -8.80 -12.17
N GLY A 226 -13.93 -8.63 -12.28
CA GLY A 226 -13.32 -7.65 -13.21
C GLY A 226 -13.42 -6.20 -12.77
N THR A 227 -13.88 -5.91 -11.55
CA THR A 227 -13.91 -4.57 -10.94
C THR A 227 -12.85 -4.47 -9.84
N LEU A 228 -11.96 -3.49 -9.95
CA LEU A 228 -11.02 -3.10 -8.90
C LEU A 228 -11.61 -1.91 -8.12
N THR A 229 -11.89 -2.09 -6.83
CA THR A 229 -12.44 -1.01 -5.99
C THR A 229 -11.45 -0.60 -4.89
N PHE A 230 -11.20 0.70 -4.77
CA PHE A 230 -10.35 1.31 -3.75
C PHE A 230 -11.21 1.71 -2.55
N TYR A 231 -10.75 1.33 -1.36
CA TYR A 231 -11.41 1.62 -0.09
C TYR A 231 -10.41 2.17 0.92
N TYR A 232 -10.92 2.92 1.89
CA TYR A 232 -10.17 3.31 3.08
C TYR A 232 -11.03 3.04 4.31
N GLY A 233 -10.57 2.16 5.19
CA GLY A 233 -11.38 1.75 6.33
C GLY A 233 -10.90 0.46 6.94
N THR A 234 -11.78 -0.16 7.73
CA THR A 234 -11.53 -1.40 8.46
C THR A 234 -12.27 -2.60 7.87
N ASP A 235 -13.16 -2.42 6.91
CA ASP A 235 -13.97 -3.55 6.37
C ASP A 235 -13.18 -4.47 5.41
N ARG A 236 -11.84 -4.50 5.48
CA ARG A 236 -11.03 -5.27 4.53
C ARG A 236 -11.33 -6.75 4.72
N ALA A 237 -11.38 -7.26 5.94
CA ALA A 237 -11.51 -8.70 6.19
C ALA A 237 -12.88 -9.24 5.74
N THR A 238 -13.96 -8.50 5.97
CA THR A 238 -15.35 -8.87 5.65
C THR A 238 -15.71 -8.78 4.17
N ARG A 239 -14.99 -7.99 3.37
CA ARG A 239 -15.25 -7.89 1.92
C ARG A 239 -14.95 -9.19 1.16
N THR A 240 -15.83 -9.52 0.22
CA THR A 240 -15.63 -10.63 -0.73
C THR A 240 -14.62 -10.25 -1.81
N GLY A 241 -13.95 -11.24 -2.41
CA GLY A 241 -12.99 -11.03 -3.51
C GLY A 241 -11.53 -11.07 -3.09
N SER A 242 -10.64 -10.82 -4.05
CA SER A 242 -9.20 -10.73 -3.80
C SER A 242 -8.86 -9.38 -3.21
N LYS A 243 -8.08 -9.34 -2.12
CA LYS A 243 -7.86 -8.14 -1.29
C LYS A 243 -6.39 -7.83 -1.16
N TYR A 244 -6.00 -6.60 -1.46
CA TYR A 244 -4.61 -6.17 -1.43
C TYR A 244 -4.49 -4.83 -0.71
N GLY A 245 -3.45 -4.65 0.08
CA GLY A 245 -3.10 -3.36 0.67
C GLY A 245 -2.65 -2.38 -0.41
N ILE A 246 -2.90 -1.08 -0.23
CA ILE A 246 -2.65 -0.05 -1.25
C ILE A 246 -1.16 0.11 -1.63
N TYR A 247 -0.25 -0.39 -0.80
CA TYR A 247 1.19 -0.37 -1.03
C TYR A 247 1.80 -1.77 -1.10
N GLU A 248 0.98 -2.82 -1.19
CA GLU A 248 1.49 -4.17 -1.42
C GLU A 248 2.01 -4.28 -2.86
N THR A 249 3.25 -4.74 -3.02
CA THR A 249 3.92 -4.89 -4.31
C THR A 249 4.35 -6.34 -4.57
N TRP A 250 4.80 -6.61 -5.79
CA TRP A 250 5.27 -7.94 -6.16
C TRP A 250 6.57 -8.30 -5.44
N PRO A 251 6.66 -9.50 -4.84
CA PRO A 251 7.90 -9.99 -4.23
C PRO A 251 8.84 -10.62 -5.28
N ILE A 252 8.96 -10.00 -6.47
CA ILE A 252 9.75 -10.49 -7.59
C ILE A 252 10.73 -9.41 -8.04
N GLU A 253 12.00 -9.80 -8.21
CA GLU A 253 13.05 -8.89 -8.68
C GLU A 253 12.69 -8.23 -10.02
N GLY A 254 12.78 -6.90 -10.08
CA GLY A 254 12.39 -6.08 -11.24
C GLY A 254 10.91 -5.67 -11.29
N LEU A 255 10.08 -6.14 -10.35
CA LEU A 255 8.66 -5.79 -10.22
C LEU A 255 8.29 -5.25 -8.82
N GLU A 256 9.26 -4.99 -7.95
CA GLU A 256 9.06 -4.58 -6.55
C GLU A 256 8.32 -3.25 -6.41
N ASP A 257 8.29 -2.46 -7.48
CA ASP A 257 7.56 -1.19 -7.57
C ASP A 257 6.16 -1.31 -8.19
N CYS A 258 5.78 -2.50 -8.67
CA CYS A 258 4.48 -2.74 -9.28
C CYS A 258 3.48 -3.12 -8.18
N PRO A 259 2.31 -2.47 -8.09
CA PRO A 259 1.29 -2.87 -7.14
C PRO A 259 0.83 -4.32 -7.39
N ILE A 260 0.72 -5.13 -6.35
CA ILE A 260 0.47 -6.57 -6.47
C ILE A 260 -0.85 -6.91 -7.19
N TRP A 261 -1.85 -6.02 -7.11
CA TRP A 261 -3.14 -6.21 -7.77
C TRP A 261 -3.07 -6.12 -9.31
N THR A 262 -1.97 -5.59 -9.86
CA THR A 262 -1.72 -5.57 -11.31
C THR A 262 -1.54 -6.97 -11.93
N ILE A 263 -1.48 -8.03 -11.11
CA ILE A 263 -1.58 -9.42 -11.58
C ILE A 263 -2.89 -9.71 -12.34
N GLN A 264 -3.93 -8.91 -12.10
CA GLN A 264 -5.26 -9.11 -12.66
C GLN A 264 -5.35 -8.43 -14.03
N TYR A 265 -5.16 -9.18 -15.12
CA TYR A 265 -5.19 -8.61 -16.48
C TYR A 265 -6.61 -8.39 -17.04
N ASP A 266 -7.65 -8.96 -16.42
CA ASP A 266 -9.05 -8.82 -16.88
C ASP A 266 -9.84 -7.73 -16.13
N ILE A 267 -9.17 -6.73 -15.55
CA ILE A 267 -9.86 -5.59 -14.95
C ILE A 267 -10.53 -4.76 -16.06
N LYS A 268 -11.85 -4.61 -15.96
CA LYS A 268 -12.71 -3.86 -16.88
C LYS A 268 -13.17 -2.53 -16.31
N LYS A 269 -13.20 -2.43 -14.98
CA LYS A 269 -13.74 -1.30 -14.25
C LYS A 269 -12.89 -0.98 -13.02
N VAL A 270 -12.66 0.30 -12.77
CA VAL A 270 -12.11 0.81 -11.51
C VAL A 270 -13.16 1.64 -10.78
N VAL A 271 -13.21 1.53 -9.46
CA VAL A 271 -14.09 2.32 -8.60
C VAL A 271 -13.29 2.88 -7.43
N PHE A 272 -13.41 4.18 -7.17
CA PHE A 272 -12.98 4.78 -5.91
C PHE A 272 -14.20 4.96 -5.01
N ASP A 273 -14.29 4.13 -3.97
CA ASP A 273 -15.37 4.23 -2.99
C ASP A 273 -15.30 5.58 -2.24
N LYS A 274 -16.45 6.08 -1.78
CA LYS A 274 -16.52 7.34 -1.02
C LYS A 274 -15.61 7.34 0.20
N SER A 275 -15.38 6.18 0.82
CA SER A 275 -14.46 6.05 1.94
C SER A 275 -13.02 6.48 1.59
N PHE A 276 -12.61 6.34 0.32
CA PHE A 276 -11.27 6.66 -0.15
C PHE A 276 -10.93 8.16 -0.17
N GLN A 277 -11.94 9.05 -0.11
CA GLN A 277 -11.77 10.51 -0.21
C GLN A 277 -10.80 11.10 0.83
N VAL A 278 -10.66 10.45 1.99
CA VAL A 278 -9.80 10.91 3.09
C VAL A 278 -8.37 10.37 2.98
N PHE A 279 -8.16 9.34 2.16
CA PHE A 279 -6.85 8.77 1.96
C PHE A 279 -6.03 9.63 1.02
N LYS A 280 -4.79 9.94 1.44
CA LYS A 280 -3.86 10.77 0.69
C LYS A 280 -2.65 9.93 0.25
N PRO A 281 -2.73 9.24 -0.91
CA PRO A 281 -1.59 8.47 -1.43
C PRO A 281 -0.37 9.36 -1.62
N THR A 282 0.82 8.79 -1.38
CA THR A 282 2.10 9.46 -1.71
C THR A 282 2.60 9.08 -3.10
N THR A 283 2.04 8.04 -3.70
CA THR A 283 2.37 7.56 -5.05
C THR A 283 1.13 6.92 -5.68
N THR A 284 0.97 7.07 -6.99
CA THR A 284 0.01 6.33 -7.82
C THR A 284 0.70 5.53 -8.92
N LYS A 285 2.02 5.33 -8.77
CA LYS A 285 2.88 4.57 -9.69
C LYS A 285 2.22 3.24 -10.07
N LYS A 286 2.04 3.05 -11.38
CA LYS A 286 1.54 1.81 -11.99
C LYS A 286 0.20 1.29 -11.45
N TRP A 287 -0.63 2.10 -10.80
CA TRP A 287 -1.90 1.64 -10.20
C TRP A 287 -2.83 0.91 -11.17
N PHE A 288 -2.83 1.27 -12.45
CA PHE A 288 -3.63 0.64 -13.50
C PHE A 288 -2.80 0.06 -14.64
N SER A 289 -1.50 -0.12 -14.41
CA SER A 289 -0.58 -0.62 -15.43
C SER A 289 -0.99 -2.03 -15.89
N GLY A 290 -1.13 -2.21 -17.21
CA GLY A 290 -1.43 -3.49 -17.84
C GLY A 290 -2.91 -3.84 -17.92
N PHE A 291 -3.82 -2.97 -17.47
CA PHE A 291 -5.26 -3.20 -17.56
C PHE A 291 -5.80 -2.96 -18.97
N GLY A 292 -5.44 -3.86 -19.90
CA GLY A 292 -5.80 -3.76 -21.31
C GLY A 292 -7.30 -3.76 -21.59
N ASN A 293 -8.12 -4.32 -20.69
CA ASN A 293 -9.59 -4.37 -20.81
C ASN A 293 -10.31 -3.25 -20.04
N LEU A 294 -9.58 -2.35 -19.37
CA LEU A 294 -10.18 -1.26 -18.59
C LEU A 294 -10.94 -0.31 -19.52
N SER A 295 -12.23 -0.14 -19.23
CA SER A 295 -13.15 0.66 -20.04
C SER A 295 -13.83 1.78 -19.27
N SER A 296 -13.82 1.72 -17.93
CA SER A 296 -14.45 2.72 -17.08
C SER A 296 -13.74 2.87 -15.73
N ILE A 297 -13.69 4.11 -15.27
CA ILE A 297 -13.24 4.50 -13.93
C ILE A 297 -14.39 5.32 -13.34
N LEU A 298 -14.76 5.08 -12.09
CA LEU A 298 -15.84 5.79 -11.39
C LEU A 298 -15.38 6.27 -10.02
N GLY A 299 -15.98 7.37 -9.55
CA GLY A 299 -15.72 7.93 -8.22
C GLY A 299 -14.41 8.71 -8.15
N GLU A 300 -13.89 9.19 -9.28
CA GLU A 300 -12.62 9.90 -9.38
C GLU A 300 -12.54 11.15 -8.48
N GLU A 301 -13.68 11.73 -8.07
CA GLU A 301 -13.75 12.77 -7.04
C GLU A 301 -13.30 12.32 -5.64
N ASN A 302 -13.29 11.01 -5.37
CA ASN A 302 -12.81 10.43 -4.12
C ASN A 302 -11.29 10.13 -4.15
N LEU A 303 -10.59 10.41 -5.25
CA LEU A 303 -9.14 10.28 -5.32
C LEU A 303 -8.45 11.62 -5.02
N CYS A 304 -7.82 11.73 -3.85
CA CYS A 304 -6.98 12.88 -3.51
C CYS A 304 -5.53 12.65 -3.99
N THR A 305 -4.97 13.56 -4.80
CA THR A 305 -3.57 13.45 -5.27
C THR A 305 -2.65 14.55 -4.74
N ASP A 306 -3.07 15.34 -3.75
CA ASP A 306 -2.34 16.50 -3.22
C ASP A 306 -0.94 16.17 -2.65
N ARG A 307 -0.70 14.93 -2.24
CA ARG A 307 0.57 14.43 -1.70
C ARG A 307 1.33 13.48 -2.63
N VAL A 308 0.81 13.22 -3.82
CA VAL A 308 1.43 12.29 -4.77
C VAL A 308 2.70 12.90 -5.34
N THR A 309 3.83 12.19 -5.23
CA THR A 309 5.12 12.61 -5.81
C THR A 309 5.47 11.86 -7.09
N THR A 310 4.83 10.72 -7.35
CA THR A 310 5.16 9.85 -8.50
C THR A 310 3.88 9.29 -9.10
N MET A 311 3.71 9.47 -10.42
CA MET A 311 2.57 8.98 -11.22
C MET A 311 3.01 8.11 -12.40
N ASN A 312 4.28 7.67 -12.42
CA ASN A 312 4.84 6.98 -13.56
C ASN A 312 4.10 5.65 -13.85
N GLY A 313 3.80 5.42 -15.13
CA GLY A 313 3.07 4.25 -15.60
C GLY A 313 1.65 4.09 -15.05
N MET A 314 1.02 5.12 -14.44
CA MET A 314 -0.28 4.98 -13.76
C MET A 314 -1.35 4.33 -14.65
N PHE A 315 -1.43 4.70 -15.94
CA PHE A 315 -2.34 4.15 -16.94
C PHE A 315 -1.62 3.34 -18.04
N GLN A 316 -0.38 2.91 -17.81
CA GLN A 316 0.40 2.20 -18.82
C GLN A 316 -0.38 0.98 -19.36
N ASN A 317 -0.46 0.85 -20.68
CA ASN A 317 -1.15 -0.19 -21.41
C ASN A 317 -2.65 -0.35 -21.07
N CYS A 318 -3.33 0.72 -20.64
CA CYS A 318 -4.79 0.78 -20.58
C CYS A 318 -5.39 0.91 -22.00
N SER A 319 -5.17 -0.10 -22.83
CA SER A 319 -5.38 -0.02 -24.28
C SER A 319 -6.83 0.07 -24.73
N SER A 320 -7.80 -0.28 -23.88
CA SER A 320 -9.25 -0.18 -24.16
C SER A 320 -9.91 1.09 -23.60
N LEU A 321 -9.19 1.94 -22.86
CA LEU A 321 -9.77 3.09 -22.18
C LEU A 321 -9.92 4.27 -23.17
N PRO A 322 -11.14 4.71 -23.53
CA PRO A 322 -11.32 5.74 -24.55
C PRO A 322 -11.11 7.17 -24.02
N PHE A 323 -11.28 7.34 -22.70
CA PHE A 323 -11.26 8.62 -22.01
C PHE A 323 -10.80 8.44 -20.55
N ILE A 324 -10.09 9.42 -20.01
CA ILE A 324 -9.62 9.46 -18.62
C ILE A 324 -10.01 10.80 -18.02
N ASN A 325 -10.84 10.79 -16.97
CA ASN A 325 -11.18 12.00 -16.23
C ASN A 325 -10.09 12.30 -15.18
N MET A 326 -9.37 13.41 -15.33
CA MET A 326 -8.31 13.81 -14.40
C MET A 326 -8.51 15.23 -13.88
N VAL A 327 -9.72 15.77 -13.97
CA VAL A 327 -10.04 17.16 -13.61
C VAL A 327 -9.64 17.50 -12.16
N ASN A 328 -9.72 16.53 -11.24
CA ASN A 328 -9.39 16.71 -9.83
C ASN A 328 -7.93 16.39 -9.46
N PHE A 329 -7.09 16.04 -10.44
CA PHE A 329 -5.70 15.69 -10.16
C PHE A 329 -4.93 16.96 -9.81
N ASN A 330 -4.39 17.00 -8.60
CA ASN A 330 -3.35 17.92 -8.22
C ASN A 330 -1.98 17.28 -8.47
N THR A 331 -1.20 17.85 -9.37
CA THR A 331 0.16 17.36 -9.72
C THR A 331 1.28 18.25 -9.20
N SER A 332 1.00 19.25 -8.34
CA SER A 332 1.97 20.25 -7.90
C SER A 332 3.15 19.70 -7.07
N ASN A 333 3.09 18.43 -6.68
CA ASN A 333 4.15 17.72 -5.96
C ASN A 333 4.78 16.57 -6.77
N VAL A 334 4.27 16.30 -7.98
CA VAL A 334 4.73 15.19 -8.81
C VAL A 334 6.06 15.54 -9.45
N THR A 335 7.02 14.62 -9.36
CA THR A 335 8.35 14.75 -9.96
C THR A 335 8.57 13.79 -11.13
N ASP A 336 7.78 12.72 -11.23
CA ASP A 336 7.91 11.70 -12.29
C ASP A 336 6.54 11.29 -12.84
N MET A 337 6.36 11.53 -14.13
CA MET A 337 5.19 11.19 -14.96
C MET A 337 5.57 10.27 -16.14
N SER A 338 6.76 9.65 -16.12
CA SER A 338 7.22 8.79 -17.20
C SER A 338 6.23 7.65 -17.49
N ALA A 339 6.04 7.36 -18.77
CA ALA A 339 5.13 6.33 -19.27
C ALA A 339 3.69 6.39 -18.73
N MET A 340 3.22 7.53 -18.19
CA MET A 340 1.91 7.62 -17.51
C MET A 340 0.74 7.13 -18.37
N PHE A 341 0.77 7.40 -19.68
CA PHE A 341 -0.23 6.96 -20.66
C PHE A 341 0.36 6.03 -21.74
N PHE A 342 1.57 5.49 -21.53
CA PHE A 342 2.23 4.60 -22.48
C PHE A 342 1.27 3.52 -22.97
N GLY A 343 1.10 3.33 -24.27
CA GLY A 343 0.28 2.26 -24.85
C GLY A 343 -1.23 2.39 -24.64
N CYS A 344 -1.75 3.56 -24.23
CA CYS A 344 -3.18 3.84 -24.18
C CYS A 344 -3.76 4.00 -25.61
N SER A 345 -3.79 2.90 -26.38
CA SER A 345 -4.02 2.95 -27.82
C SER A 345 -5.45 3.34 -28.24
N SER A 346 -6.44 3.27 -27.35
CA SER A 346 -7.82 3.72 -27.62
C SER A 346 -8.11 5.14 -27.13
N LEU A 347 -7.18 5.76 -26.39
CA LEU A 347 -7.36 7.10 -25.87
C LEU A 347 -7.35 8.09 -27.05
N THR A 348 -8.47 8.78 -27.27
CA THR A 348 -8.58 9.72 -28.40
C THR A 348 -8.20 11.14 -28.02
N ARG A 349 -8.33 11.47 -26.73
CA ARG A 349 -8.11 12.81 -26.19
C ARG A 349 -7.64 12.76 -24.76
N LEU A 350 -6.90 13.80 -24.39
CA LEU A 350 -6.52 14.00 -23.00
C LEU A 350 -6.58 15.47 -22.63
N ASN A 351 -7.10 15.76 -21.44
CA ASN A 351 -7.02 17.07 -20.83
C ASN A 351 -6.05 17.01 -19.65
N VAL A 352 -4.93 17.73 -19.76
CA VAL A 352 -3.90 17.90 -18.74
C VAL A 352 -3.73 19.37 -18.35
N SER A 353 -4.72 20.21 -18.64
CA SER A 353 -4.68 21.65 -18.35
C SER A 353 -4.56 22.00 -16.87
N ASN A 354 -5.00 21.11 -15.98
CA ASN A 354 -4.84 21.25 -14.54
C ASN A 354 -3.48 20.77 -14.02
N PHE A 355 -2.61 20.21 -14.86
CA PHE A 355 -1.33 19.69 -14.40
C PHE A 355 -0.34 20.84 -14.21
N ASP A 356 0.20 20.93 -12.99
CA ASP A 356 1.41 21.67 -12.68
C ASP A 356 2.61 20.74 -12.93
N VAL A 357 3.42 21.08 -13.93
CA VAL A 357 4.63 20.33 -14.33
C VAL A 357 5.92 20.99 -13.84
N SER A 358 5.85 22.03 -13.02
CA SER A 358 7.02 22.83 -12.59
C SER A 358 8.07 22.05 -11.79
N LYS A 359 7.68 20.93 -11.16
CA LYS A 359 8.57 20.03 -10.41
C LYS A 359 8.90 18.72 -11.14
N VAL A 360 8.30 18.48 -12.30
CA VAL A 360 8.46 17.23 -13.02
C VAL A 360 9.85 17.20 -13.66
N THR A 361 10.61 16.16 -13.33
CA THR A 361 11.96 15.92 -13.86
C THR A 361 12.01 14.80 -14.89
N ASN A 362 10.92 14.02 -15.02
CA ASN A 362 10.85 12.91 -15.97
C ASN A 362 9.43 12.78 -16.56
N MET A 363 9.34 12.86 -17.89
CA MET A 363 8.13 12.57 -18.68
C MET A 363 8.44 11.65 -19.87
N SER A 364 9.54 10.90 -19.82
CA SER A 364 9.94 10.00 -20.91
C SER A 364 8.80 9.03 -21.23
N GLU A 365 8.55 8.82 -22.53
CA GLU A 365 7.55 7.90 -23.07
C GLU A 365 6.11 8.13 -22.58
N MET A 366 5.78 9.32 -22.02
CA MET A 366 4.48 9.60 -21.38
C MET A 366 3.28 9.27 -22.27
N PHE A 367 3.36 9.53 -23.58
CA PHE A 367 2.30 9.24 -24.57
C PHE A 367 2.71 8.16 -25.57
N TYR A 368 3.85 7.49 -25.40
CA TYR A 368 4.37 6.54 -26.38
C TYR A 368 3.31 5.50 -26.76
N GLY A 369 3.07 5.29 -28.05
CA GLY A 369 2.13 4.31 -28.56
C GLY A 369 0.64 4.63 -28.31
N CYS A 370 0.28 5.86 -27.94
CA CYS A 370 -1.11 6.33 -27.92
C CYS A 370 -1.64 6.56 -29.35
N LYS A 371 -1.82 5.46 -30.10
CA LYS A 371 -2.10 5.49 -31.54
C LYS A 371 -3.38 6.23 -31.93
N ALA A 372 -4.41 6.22 -31.10
CA ALA A 372 -5.66 6.93 -31.37
C ALA A 372 -5.68 8.39 -30.90
N LEU A 373 -4.63 8.86 -30.23
CA LEU A 373 -4.63 10.18 -29.59
C LEU A 373 -4.57 11.29 -30.64
N ILE A 374 -5.61 12.13 -30.65
CA ILE A 374 -5.78 13.23 -31.60
C ILE A 374 -5.41 14.56 -30.97
N ASN A 375 -5.87 14.82 -29.74
CA ASN A 375 -5.70 16.10 -29.06
C ASN A 375 -5.23 15.92 -27.61
N ILE A 376 -4.29 16.78 -27.22
CA ILE A 376 -3.82 16.93 -25.85
C ILE A 376 -4.01 18.40 -25.47
N PHE A 377 -4.89 18.66 -24.50
CA PHE A 377 -5.16 20.00 -24.01
C PHE A 377 -4.31 20.31 -22.79
N CYS A 378 -3.64 21.45 -22.77
CA CYS A 378 -2.74 21.87 -21.70
C CYS A 378 -3.03 23.32 -21.25
N ASN A 379 -2.24 23.76 -20.26
CA ASN A 379 -2.09 25.17 -19.91
C ASN A 379 -0.80 25.74 -20.55
N ASP A 380 -0.66 27.07 -20.50
CA ASP A 380 0.53 27.77 -21.03
C ASP A 380 1.81 27.55 -20.20
N ASP A 381 1.67 27.11 -18.94
CA ASP A 381 2.80 26.83 -18.05
C ASP A 381 3.50 25.51 -18.40
N TRP A 382 3.06 24.80 -19.44
CA TRP A 382 3.65 23.56 -19.91
C TRP A 382 5.04 23.81 -20.50
N ASN A 383 6.06 23.87 -19.63
CA ASN A 383 7.43 24.12 -20.01
C ASN A 383 8.22 22.81 -20.18
N SER A 384 8.40 22.36 -21.43
CA SER A 384 9.21 21.19 -21.76
C SER A 384 10.73 21.44 -21.74
N SER A 385 11.20 22.67 -21.45
CA SER A 385 12.63 23.02 -21.52
C SER A 385 13.53 22.31 -20.51
N VAL A 386 12.95 21.54 -19.57
CA VAL A 386 13.67 20.75 -18.55
C VAL A 386 13.95 19.32 -19.04
N LEU A 387 13.34 18.91 -20.15
CA LEU A 387 13.34 17.53 -20.64
C LEU A 387 14.38 17.30 -21.74
N GLN A 388 14.90 16.08 -21.84
CA GLN A 388 15.96 15.72 -22.78
C GLN A 388 15.39 15.28 -24.13
N GLU A 389 16.13 15.50 -25.22
CA GLU A 389 15.72 15.19 -26.60
C GLU A 389 15.43 13.69 -26.86
N ASP A 390 15.84 12.77 -25.99
CA ASP A 390 15.71 11.31 -26.19
C ASP A 390 14.46 10.67 -25.56
N ASP A 391 13.50 11.48 -25.10
CA ASP A 391 12.36 11.02 -24.28
C ASP A 391 11.32 10.17 -25.03
N ARG A 392 11.33 10.13 -26.38
CA ARG A 392 10.37 9.38 -27.22
C ARG A 392 8.90 9.59 -26.81
N MET A 393 8.59 10.75 -26.22
CA MET A 393 7.32 11.07 -25.57
C MET A 393 6.09 10.77 -26.44
N PHE A 394 6.16 11.11 -27.73
CA PHE A 394 5.06 10.99 -28.70
C PHE A 394 5.27 9.89 -29.74
N SER A 395 6.30 9.04 -29.60
CA SER A 395 6.58 8.03 -30.61
C SER A 395 5.39 7.08 -30.78
N GLY A 396 4.94 6.89 -32.03
CA GLY A 396 3.77 6.08 -32.36
C GLY A 396 2.40 6.77 -32.16
N CYS A 397 2.37 8.08 -31.88
CA CYS A 397 1.14 8.87 -31.78
C CYS A 397 0.71 9.45 -33.13
N GLU A 398 0.48 8.57 -34.11
CA GLU A 398 0.34 8.92 -35.53
C GLU A 398 -0.85 9.82 -35.87
N ASN A 399 -1.85 9.89 -34.99
CA ASN A 399 -3.05 10.69 -35.17
C ASN A 399 -3.00 12.07 -34.49
N LEU A 400 -1.90 12.42 -33.82
CA LEU A 400 -1.79 13.69 -33.11
C LEU A 400 -1.93 14.88 -34.07
N ARG A 401 -2.69 15.87 -33.62
CA ARG A 401 -2.91 17.14 -34.31
C ARG A 401 -2.72 18.27 -33.32
N GLY A 402 -1.69 19.09 -33.54
CA GLY A 402 -1.51 20.40 -32.89
C GLY A 402 -1.30 21.48 -33.95
N GLU A 403 -0.48 22.48 -33.63
CA GLU A 403 0.02 23.45 -34.62
C GLU A 403 0.88 22.76 -35.69
N GLU A 404 1.57 21.69 -35.29
CA GLU A 404 2.31 20.82 -36.20
C GLU A 404 1.57 19.48 -36.41
N SER A 405 1.75 18.91 -37.60
CA SER A 405 1.32 17.54 -37.88
C SER A 405 2.36 16.55 -37.36
N TYR A 406 1.90 15.42 -36.83
CA TYR A 406 2.79 14.37 -36.35
C TYR A 406 3.78 13.91 -37.43
N THR A 407 5.05 13.73 -37.03
CA THR A 407 6.05 13.02 -37.84
C THR A 407 6.88 12.11 -36.94
N SER A 408 7.38 11.00 -37.50
CA SER A 408 8.28 10.09 -36.77
C SER A 408 9.64 10.70 -36.41
N LEU A 409 9.96 11.91 -36.90
CA LEU A 409 11.18 12.65 -36.59
C LEU A 409 11.01 13.64 -35.43
N LYS A 410 9.77 14.02 -35.09
CA LYS A 410 9.43 14.99 -34.04
C LYS A 410 8.66 14.27 -32.94
N THR A 411 9.33 13.44 -32.15
CA THR A 411 8.64 12.56 -31.17
C THR A 411 9.06 12.80 -29.73
N ASP A 412 10.01 13.70 -29.50
CA ASP A 412 10.52 14.03 -28.17
C ASP A 412 9.65 15.06 -27.44
N ALA A 413 10.06 15.40 -26.22
CA ALA A 413 9.34 16.29 -25.33
C ALA A 413 9.25 17.75 -25.81
N SER A 414 10.09 18.20 -26.76
CA SER A 414 10.01 19.55 -27.32
C SER A 414 8.68 19.81 -28.04
N MET A 415 8.03 18.75 -28.53
CA MET A 415 6.72 18.81 -29.16
C MET A 415 5.56 18.92 -28.16
N ALA A 416 5.82 18.84 -26.85
CA ALA A 416 4.84 19.14 -25.81
C ALA A 416 4.74 20.67 -25.64
N ASN A 417 4.32 21.36 -26.70
CA ASN A 417 4.24 22.82 -26.76
C ASN A 417 2.93 23.25 -27.45
N PRO A 418 2.13 24.13 -26.86
CA PRO A 418 0.86 24.56 -27.45
C PRO A 418 0.99 25.46 -28.68
N THR A 419 2.13 26.12 -28.87
CA THR A 419 2.37 27.11 -29.95
C THR A 419 3.18 26.56 -31.12
N SER A 420 3.89 25.45 -30.92
CA SER A 420 4.80 24.89 -31.94
C SER A 420 4.80 23.37 -31.98
N GLY A 421 3.90 22.72 -31.24
CA GLY A 421 3.92 21.28 -31.02
C GLY A 421 2.55 20.64 -31.18
N TYR A 422 2.35 19.53 -30.45
CA TYR A 422 1.14 18.72 -30.48
C TYR A 422 0.11 19.10 -29.42
N PHE A 423 0.51 19.95 -28.47
CA PHE A 423 -0.36 20.40 -27.40
C PHE A 423 -1.29 21.51 -27.91
N LYS A 424 -2.41 21.71 -27.23
CA LYS A 424 -3.40 22.73 -27.55
C LYS A 424 -3.86 23.45 -26.30
N ASN A 425 -4.19 24.73 -26.45
CA ASN A 425 -4.85 25.48 -25.40
C ASN A 425 -6.29 24.99 -25.21
N THR A 426 -6.81 25.15 -24.00
CA THR A 426 -8.02 24.47 -23.56
C THR A 426 -9.28 25.22 -23.99
N LEU A 427 -10.16 24.55 -24.74
CA LEU A 427 -11.50 25.04 -25.05
C LEU A 427 -12.49 24.56 -23.98
N TYR A 428 -13.15 25.48 -23.28
CA TYR A 428 -14.16 25.13 -22.26
C TYR A 428 -15.33 26.09 -22.22
N VAL A 429 -16.47 25.63 -21.74
CA VAL A 429 -17.67 26.41 -21.44
C VAL A 429 -17.80 26.53 -19.93
N LEU A 430 -18.13 27.72 -19.42
CA LEU A 430 -18.63 27.88 -18.05
C LEU A 430 -20.14 28.04 -18.09
N TYR A 431 -20.82 27.32 -17.20
CA TYR A 431 -22.20 27.56 -16.85
C TYR A 431 -22.27 28.25 -15.48
N TYR A 432 -22.77 29.48 -15.49
CA TYR A 432 -22.96 30.28 -14.28
C TYR A 432 -24.16 31.22 -14.46
N GLU A 433 -25.02 31.33 -13.45
CA GLU A 433 -26.22 32.18 -13.48
C GLU A 433 -27.04 32.04 -14.79
N ASN A 434 -27.32 30.80 -15.20
CA ASN A 434 -28.03 30.46 -16.44
C ASN A 434 -27.37 30.98 -17.74
N THR A 435 -26.08 31.30 -17.69
CA THR A 435 -25.30 31.78 -18.84
C THR A 435 -24.22 30.77 -19.21
N LEU A 436 -24.16 30.42 -20.50
CA LEU A 436 -23.07 29.67 -21.10
C LEU A 436 -22.04 30.65 -21.67
N THR A 437 -20.82 30.62 -21.16
CA THR A 437 -19.71 31.43 -21.68
C THR A 437 -18.63 30.52 -22.25
N PHE A 438 -18.31 30.72 -23.53
CA PHE A 438 -17.35 29.93 -24.29
C PHE A 438 -15.97 30.58 -24.15
N TYR A 439 -14.99 29.81 -23.68
CA TYR A 439 -13.63 30.24 -23.52
C TYR A 439 -12.71 29.46 -24.44
N ASN A 440 -11.83 30.24 -25.08
CA ASN A 440 -10.60 29.79 -25.72
C ASN A 440 -9.49 30.60 -25.05
N ASP A 441 -9.32 30.41 -23.74
CA ASP A 441 -8.34 31.16 -22.94
C ASP A 441 -7.63 30.28 -21.90
N ASP A 442 -6.40 30.70 -21.60
CA ASP A 442 -5.39 29.96 -20.84
C ASP A 442 -5.44 30.24 -19.34
N SER A 443 -6.50 30.89 -18.87
CA SER A 443 -6.50 31.36 -17.51
C SER A 443 -6.72 30.18 -16.55
N LYS A 444 -5.79 30.03 -15.60
CA LYS A 444 -6.03 29.44 -14.26
C LYS A 444 -7.37 29.88 -13.61
N GLY A 445 -8.01 30.91 -14.17
CA GLY A 445 -9.31 31.47 -13.86
C GLY A 445 -10.53 30.62 -14.19
N GLY A 446 -10.46 29.54 -14.98
CA GLY A 446 -11.60 28.59 -15.06
C GLY A 446 -12.00 28.02 -13.69
N TRP A 447 -11.04 27.91 -12.77
CA TRP A 447 -11.19 27.42 -11.40
C TRP A 447 -11.49 28.50 -10.35
N LEU A 448 -11.32 29.78 -10.71
CA LEU A 448 -11.60 30.94 -9.86
C LEU A 448 -12.84 31.73 -10.32
N ARG A 449 -13.33 31.48 -11.54
CA ARG A 449 -14.57 32.02 -12.05
C ARG A 449 -15.72 31.24 -11.42
N PRO A 450 -16.75 31.93 -10.88
CA PRO A 450 -17.89 31.23 -10.32
C PRO A 450 -18.63 30.51 -11.46
N GLY A 451 -19.04 29.26 -11.21
CA GLY A 451 -19.69 28.41 -12.22
C GLY A 451 -19.17 26.98 -12.28
N LYS A 452 -19.79 26.16 -13.12
CA LYS A 452 -19.33 24.80 -13.45
C LYS A 452 -18.71 24.80 -14.85
N ALA A 453 -17.47 24.32 -14.97
CA ALA A 453 -16.77 24.22 -16.25
C ALA A 453 -17.08 22.90 -16.95
N TYR A 454 -17.24 22.97 -18.27
CA TYR A 454 -17.44 21.83 -19.15
C TYR A 454 -16.52 21.96 -20.36
N PHE A 455 -15.82 20.89 -20.73
CA PHE A 455 -14.87 20.92 -21.84
C PHE A 455 -15.53 20.51 -23.14
N PHE A 456 -15.09 21.08 -24.27
CA PHE A 456 -15.65 20.72 -25.57
C PHE A 456 -15.29 19.29 -25.95
N ASP A 457 -16.31 18.54 -26.37
CA ASP A 457 -16.13 17.31 -27.12
C ASP A 457 -16.15 17.67 -28.61
N GLU A 458 -15.00 18.05 -29.16
CA GLU A 458 -14.87 18.52 -30.55
C GLU A 458 -15.09 17.39 -31.61
N ASN A 459 -15.45 16.16 -31.19
CA ASN A 459 -15.51 14.94 -32.02
C ASN A 459 -16.92 14.36 -32.02
N LEU A 460 -17.88 15.03 -31.37
CA LEU A 460 -19.28 14.69 -31.55
C LEU A 460 -19.60 14.76 -33.05
N PRO A 461 -20.26 13.74 -33.60
CA PRO A 461 -20.94 13.90 -34.88
C PRO A 461 -21.79 15.17 -34.83
N TYR A 462 -21.90 15.92 -35.94
CA TYR A 462 -22.76 17.12 -36.03
C TYR A 462 -24.23 16.89 -35.60
N THR A 463 -24.63 15.64 -35.39
CA THR A 463 -25.95 15.18 -34.98
C THR A 463 -26.11 14.93 -33.48
N GLU A 464 -25.06 15.03 -32.67
CA GLU A 464 -25.10 14.70 -31.24
C GLU A 464 -24.78 15.91 -30.35
N SER A 465 -25.49 16.00 -29.23
CA SER A 465 -25.23 17.03 -28.21
C SER A 465 -24.07 16.60 -27.32
N PRO A 466 -23.22 17.53 -26.83
CA PRO A 466 -22.19 17.17 -25.88
C PRO A 466 -22.78 16.61 -24.59
N ALA A 467 -22.18 15.54 -24.05
CA ALA A 467 -22.61 14.92 -22.80
C ALA A 467 -22.64 15.90 -21.62
N TRP A 468 -21.85 16.97 -21.69
CA TRP A 468 -21.89 18.04 -20.71
C TRP A 468 -23.15 18.90 -20.77
N LEU A 469 -23.81 19.00 -21.92
CA LEU A 469 -25.04 19.78 -22.11
C LEU A 469 -26.20 19.14 -21.33
N GLU A 470 -26.26 17.81 -21.28
CA GLU A 470 -27.25 17.06 -20.47
C GLU A 470 -27.08 17.31 -18.96
N GLN A 471 -25.88 17.69 -18.50
CA GLN A 471 -25.62 18.00 -17.09
C GLN A 471 -26.03 19.41 -16.68
N ILE A 472 -26.46 20.25 -17.63
CA ILE A 472 -26.84 21.65 -17.38
C ILE A 472 -28.36 21.80 -17.14
N GLY A 473 -29.15 20.77 -17.49
CA GLY A 473 -30.60 20.74 -17.30
C GLY A 473 -31.36 21.23 -18.52
#